data_AF-A0A9E5U4W7-F1
#
_entry.id   AF-A0A9E5U4W7-F1
#
_cell.length_a   1.000
_cell.length_b   1.000
_cell.length_c   1.000
_cell.angle_alpha   90.00
_cell.angle_beta   90.00
_cell.angle_gamma   90.00
#
_symmetry.space_group_name_H-M   'P 1'
#
loop_
_entity.id
_entity.type
_entity.pdbx_description
1 polymer ?
#
loop_
_entity_poly.entity_id
_entity_poly.type
_entity_poly.pdbx_seq_one_letter_code
_entity_poly.pdbx_strand_id
1 'polypeptide(L)'
;MNGDTGTHPRLRLRAAAHLPRYSYGEREPADQDVHLTINLSALAGPGEVLITDLLRDRLANGPDADLEDCGEWVGSDERVRLFRAHPRHERPDDGSTAAHGDIRPGLAIMPFRADAPQTMPEVIGELIAEGVISRLSRSIGLRVISRQSTSALRDSKKLDDIENHLGATYVMSGRYRVRDRQLIATAELTLARSHALLWKGEFQQPLDDLLQEQSELLHGLAQTVARHIANVQAGPPVTRPLPSLDSSHLMLAGMSMGYSHSGAAFERGREALTELISRHRRLAPPRAWLGLWHALNVVQGRSRCVASDIRQAREQTQRALDAEPGNAMALAVEGYIHCQLLGNPRKASKCLDSAIEANPSEPMAWLFRSLYSSMWDSSAWAVTEANFACSLSPVDPLQYFFDLLMGNALLANHQPKQALACGRKSLRALRRHVPTLRLLLTAQVELGHIREGKDTVGELLIETPDLTVSSYLSMGSEESPGRQRVAKAMRELGMPEN
;
A
#
# COMPACT_ATOMS: atom_id res chain seq x y z
N MET A 1 -32.35 13.55 38.91
CA MET A 1 -33.01 14.73 38.31
C MET A 1 -32.86 14.63 36.82
N ASN A 2 -33.96 14.92 36.12
CA ASN A 2 -34.22 14.62 34.73
C ASN A 2 -33.21 15.21 33.75
N GLY A 3 -33.09 14.50 32.62
CA GLY A 3 -32.31 14.86 31.45
C GLY A 3 -32.65 16.24 30.89
N ASP A 4 -31.58 16.92 30.47
CA ASP A 4 -31.63 17.90 29.41
C ASP A 4 -30.45 17.62 28.47
N THR A 5 -30.58 16.59 27.64
CA THR A 5 -29.80 16.49 26.40
C THR A 5 -30.62 17.12 25.29
N GLY A 6 -30.80 18.44 25.38
CA GLY A 6 -31.29 19.26 24.27
C GLY A 6 -30.38 19.08 23.07
N THR A 7 -30.77 18.17 22.18
CA THR A 7 -30.26 18.12 20.81
C THR A 7 -30.90 19.28 20.06
N HIS A 8 -30.35 20.48 20.28
CA HIS A 8 -30.68 21.61 19.41
C HIS A 8 -30.34 21.21 17.97
N PRO A 9 -31.23 21.47 16.99
CA PRO A 9 -30.90 21.25 15.59
C PRO A 9 -29.68 22.12 15.27
N ARG A 10 -28.53 21.47 15.02
CA ARG A 10 -27.32 22.16 14.61
C ARG A 10 -27.56 22.75 13.23
N LEU A 11 -27.83 24.07 13.18
CA LEU A 11 -27.83 24.83 11.94
C LEU A 11 -26.45 24.68 11.29
N ARG A 12 -26.42 24.11 10.08
CA ARG A 12 -25.19 23.99 9.30
C ARG A 12 -25.18 25.09 8.25
N LEU A 13 -24.24 26.03 8.39
CA LEU A 13 -24.04 27.09 7.41
C LEU A 13 -23.39 26.50 6.16
N ARG A 14 -23.85 26.95 5.00
CA ARG A 14 -23.15 26.78 3.72
C ARG A 14 -22.60 28.14 3.32
N ALA A 15 -21.36 28.17 2.86
CA ALA A 15 -20.71 29.42 2.49
C ALA A 15 -19.88 29.26 1.22
N ALA A 16 -19.65 30.37 0.55
CA ALA A 16 -18.62 30.46 -0.46
C ALA A 16 -17.81 31.75 -0.29
N ALA A 17 -16.55 31.71 -0.69
CA ALA A 17 -15.68 32.87 -0.68
C ALA A 17 -14.94 33.00 -2.01
N HIS A 18 -15.02 34.19 -2.58
CA HIS A 18 -14.33 34.57 -3.80
C HIS A 18 -13.54 35.85 -3.56
N LEU A 19 -12.42 36.00 -4.26
CA LEU A 19 -11.61 37.22 -4.20
C LEU A 19 -11.92 38.07 -5.44
N PRO A 20 -12.73 39.15 -5.32
CA PRO A 20 -13.04 40.02 -6.45
C PRO A 20 -11.80 40.72 -6.99
N ARG A 21 -11.81 41.02 -8.29
CA ARG A 21 -10.74 41.79 -8.94
C ARG A 21 -11.10 43.28 -8.95
N TYR A 22 -10.56 44.03 -8.00
CA TYR A 22 -10.75 45.48 -7.97
C TYR A 22 -9.90 46.20 -9.01
N SER A 23 -10.50 47.15 -9.73
CA SER A 23 -9.75 48.17 -10.46
C SER A 23 -9.34 49.30 -9.52
N TYR A 24 -8.25 50.01 -9.84
CA TYR A 24 -7.75 51.10 -9.00
C TYR A 24 -8.81 52.21 -8.86
N GLY A 25 -9.29 52.44 -7.63
CA GLY A 25 -10.28 53.47 -7.29
C GLY A 25 -11.69 52.95 -6.98
N GLU A 26 -11.98 51.67 -7.21
CA GLU A 26 -13.26 51.06 -6.87
C GLU A 26 -13.32 50.64 -5.39
N ARG A 27 -14.48 50.85 -4.76
CA ARG A 27 -14.74 50.47 -3.35
C ARG A 27 -15.72 49.31 -3.18
N GLU A 28 -16.40 48.90 -4.24
CA GLU A 28 -17.42 47.85 -4.23
C GLU A 28 -17.06 46.76 -5.24
N PRO A 29 -17.30 45.47 -4.93
CA PRO A 29 -17.06 44.38 -5.87
C PRO A 29 -18.01 44.48 -7.07
N ALA A 30 -17.60 43.95 -8.22
CA ALA A 30 -18.46 43.92 -9.38
C ALA A 30 -19.67 43.00 -9.14
N ASP A 31 -20.82 43.30 -9.77
CA ASP A 31 -22.03 42.47 -9.70
C ASP A 31 -21.75 41.01 -10.07
N GLN A 32 -20.80 40.79 -10.99
CA GLN A 32 -20.33 39.47 -11.42
C GLN A 32 -19.68 38.68 -10.27
N ASP A 33 -18.81 39.31 -9.47
CA ASP A 33 -18.16 38.66 -8.32
C ASP A 33 -19.18 38.29 -7.23
N VAL A 34 -20.18 39.15 -7.04
CA VAL A 34 -21.29 38.92 -6.11
C VAL A 34 -22.15 37.75 -6.58
N HIS A 35 -22.55 37.74 -7.87
CA HIS A 35 -23.31 36.64 -8.45
C HIS A 35 -22.54 35.31 -8.42
N LEU A 36 -21.24 35.32 -8.73
CA LEU A 36 -20.38 34.14 -8.61
C LEU A 36 -20.41 33.61 -7.18
N THR A 37 -20.20 34.46 -6.18
CA THR A 37 -20.18 34.05 -4.76
C THR A 37 -21.53 33.46 -4.34
N ILE A 38 -22.65 34.04 -4.78
CA ILE A 38 -23.99 33.52 -4.50
C ILE A 38 -24.17 32.13 -5.14
N ASN A 39 -23.81 31.96 -6.41
CA ASN A 39 -23.93 30.68 -7.13
C ASN A 39 -23.09 29.59 -6.47
N LEU A 40 -21.86 29.91 -6.08
CA LEU A 40 -20.97 28.98 -5.37
C LEU A 40 -21.53 28.64 -3.97
N SER A 41 -22.14 29.59 -3.26
CA SER A 41 -22.77 29.32 -1.97
C SER A 41 -23.97 28.37 -2.08
N ALA A 42 -24.68 28.41 -3.21
CA ALA A 42 -25.78 27.49 -3.50
C ALA A 42 -25.28 26.08 -3.85
N LEU A 43 -24.08 25.96 -4.41
CA LEU A 43 -23.41 24.69 -4.71
C LEU A 43 -22.85 24.01 -3.44
N ALA A 44 -22.49 24.79 -2.42
CA ALA A 44 -21.95 24.26 -1.16
C ALA A 44 -22.99 23.43 -0.38
N GLY A 45 -22.59 22.24 0.06
CA GLY A 45 -23.39 21.38 0.93
C GLY A 45 -23.54 21.92 2.37
N PRO A 46 -24.42 21.34 3.20
CA PRO A 46 -24.60 21.78 4.58
C PRO A 46 -23.32 21.64 5.43
N GLY A 47 -22.75 22.77 5.86
CA GLY A 47 -21.50 22.81 6.63
C GLY A 47 -20.25 23.00 5.77
N GLU A 48 -20.39 23.17 4.46
CA GLU A 48 -19.27 23.32 3.54
C GLU A 48 -18.96 24.80 3.25
N VAL A 49 -17.69 25.06 3.02
CA VAL A 49 -17.19 26.34 2.51
C VAL A 49 -16.48 26.08 1.18
N LEU A 50 -16.99 26.63 0.09
CA LEU A 50 -16.32 26.57 -1.23
C LEU A 50 -15.51 27.85 -1.47
N ILE A 51 -14.27 27.70 -1.93
CA ILE A 51 -13.40 28.82 -2.28
C ILE A 51 -12.88 28.69 -3.70
N THR A 52 -12.63 29.83 -4.32
CA THR A 52 -12.04 29.89 -5.67
C THR A 52 -10.52 29.76 -5.64
N ASP A 53 -9.93 29.31 -6.75
CA ASP A 53 -8.49 29.25 -6.97
C ASP A 53 -7.77 30.59 -6.73
N LEU A 54 -8.34 31.70 -7.18
CA LEU A 54 -7.78 33.04 -6.98
C LEU A 54 -7.70 33.41 -5.49
N LEU A 55 -8.72 33.06 -4.71
CA LEU A 55 -8.72 33.26 -3.27
C LEU A 55 -7.67 32.35 -2.61
N ARG A 56 -7.62 31.06 -2.96
CA ARG A 56 -6.58 30.11 -2.50
C ARG A 56 -5.17 30.65 -2.74
N ASP A 57 -4.90 31.15 -3.94
CA ASP A 57 -3.56 31.59 -4.35
C ASP A 57 -3.10 32.87 -3.64
N ARG A 58 -4.04 33.66 -3.12
CA ARG A 58 -3.78 34.92 -2.42
C ARG A 58 -3.80 34.80 -0.91
N LEU A 59 -4.22 33.66 -0.36
CA LEU A 59 -4.07 33.34 1.07
C LEU A 59 -2.59 33.10 1.38
N ALA A 60 -1.84 34.17 1.64
CA ALA A 60 -0.45 34.09 2.08
C ALA A 60 -0.38 33.58 3.54
N ASN A 61 0.54 32.65 3.77
CA ASN A 61 0.78 31.92 5.03
C ASN A 61 -0.42 31.11 5.54
N GLY A 62 -0.78 30.07 4.79
CA GLY A 62 -1.42 28.86 5.28
C GLY A 62 -2.77 29.10 5.96
N PRO A 63 -3.90 28.95 5.26
CA PRO A 63 -5.19 29.06 5.91
C PRO A 63 -5.24 28.18 7.17
N ASP A 64 -5.98 28.62 8.19
CA ASP A 64 -6.47 27.75 9.27
C ASP A 64 -7.52 26.75 8.74
N ALA A 65 -7.35 26.31 7.50
CA ALA A 65 -8.20 25.38 6.79
C ALA A 65 -7.38 24.46 5.86
N ASP A 66 -7.77 23.19 5.78
CA ASP A 66 -7.30 22.29 4.74
C ASP A 66 -8.16 22.47 3.48
N LEU A 67 -7.54 22.41 2.30
CA LEU A 67 -8.22 22.68 1.02
C LEU A 67 -8.28 21.41 0.16
N GLU A 68 -9.48 21.01 -0.22
CA GLU A 68 -9.76 19.86 -1.08
C GLU A 68 -10.14 20.35 -2.49
N ASP A 69 -9.39 19.96 -3.51
CA ASP A 69 -9.67 20.33 -4.91
C ASP A 69 -10.95 19.64 -5.42
N CYS A 70 -11.94 20.44 -5.81
CA CYS A 70 -13.23 19.97 -6.31
C CYS A 70 -13.30 19.95 -7.85
N GLY A 71 -12.20 20.29 -8.53
CA GLY A 71 -12.16 20.43 -9.97
C GLY A 71 -12.72 21.77 -10.45
N GLU A 72 -13.02 21.83 -11.75
CA GLU A 72 -13.51 23.04 -12.40
C GLU A 72 -15.03 23.11 -12.40
N TRP A 73 -15.54 24.27 -12.03
CA TRP A 73 -16.94 24.63 -12.19
C TRP A 73 -17.09 25.55 -13.40
N VAL A 74 -18.11 25.27 -14.21
CA VAL A 74 -18.45 26.04 -15.41
C VAL A 74 -19.83 26.65 -15.18
N GLY A 75 -19.86 27.97 -15.00
CA GLY A 75 -21.08 28.77 -14.96
C GLY A 75 -21.48 29.27 -16.34
N SER A 76 -22.51 30.12 -16.39
CA SER A 76 -23.00 30.70 -17.65
C SER A 76 -21.94 31.55 -18.36
N ASP A 77 -21.14 32.33 -17.62
CA ASP A 77 -20.19 33.29 -18.16
C ASP A 77 -18.75 33.10 -17.66
N GLU A 78 -18.48 32.08 -16.83
CA GLU A 78 -17.18 31.89 -16.18
C GLU A 78 -16.79 30.42 -15.97
N ARG A 79 -15.49 30.16 -15.94
CA ARG A 79 -14.88 28.89 -15.55
C ARG A 79 -13.91 29.13 -14.41
N VAL A 80 -14.19 28.53 -13.25
CA VAL A 80 -13.44 28.75 -12.02
C VAL A 80 -13.15 27.41 -11.36
N ARG A 81 -11.90 27.20 -10.90
CA ARG A 81 -11.55 26.00 -10.14
C ARG A 81 -11.90 26.18 -8.67
N LEU A 82 -12.57 25.18 -8.10
CA LEU A 82 -13.11 25.25 -6.74
C LEU A 82 -12.34 24.37 -5.76
N PHE A 83 -12.26 24.84 -4.52
CA PHE A 83 -11.70 24.11 -3.39
C PHE A 83 -12.71 24.10 -2.25
N ARG A 84 -12.89 22.96 -1.59
CA ARG A 84 -13.63 22.89 -0.33
C ARG A 84 -12.66 23.16 0.82
N ALA A 85 -12.98 24.14 1.65
CA ALA A 85 -12.23 24.47 2.85
C ALA A 85 -12.79 23.71 4.05
N HIS A 86 -11.93 22.94 4.70
CA HIS A 86 -12.19 22.20 5.94
C HIS A 86 -11.48 22.88 7.10
N PRO A 87 -11.99 22.82 8.34
CA PRO A 87 -11.19 23.21 9.50
C PRO A 87 -9.81 22.54 9.45
N ARG A 88 -8.75 23.29 9.71
CA ARG A 88 -7.39 22.74 9.70
C ARG A 88 -7.33 21.55 10.66
N HIS A 89 -7.00 20.38 10.12
CA HIS A 89 -6.70 19.25 10.98
C HIS A 89 -5.42 19.60 11.75
N GLU A 90 -5.45 19.43 13.07
CA GLU A 90 -4.20 19.37 13.83
C GLU A 90 -3.39 18.22 13.23
N ARG A 91 -2.31 18.57 12.52
CA ARG A 91 -1.38 17.57 12.01
C ARG A 91 -0.80 16.86 13.23
N PRO A 92 -0.89 15.52 13.29
CA PRO A 92 -0.25 14.79 14.36
C PRO A 92 1.22 15.18 14.42
N ASP A 93 1.73 15.42 15.63
CA ASP A 93 3.16 15.61 15.82
C ASP A 93 3.87 14.29 15.41
N ASP A 94 4.64 14.31 14.32
CA ASP A 94 5.39 13.16 13.78
C ASP A 94 6.59 12.78 14.69
N GLY A 95 6.57 13.23 15.96
CA GLY A 95 7.64 13.37 16.95
C GLY A 95 8.38 12.10 17.41
N SER A 96 8.49 11.07 16.58
CA SER A 96 9.39 9.92 16.80
C SER A 96 9.78 9.23 15.47
N THR A 97 8.87 9.21 14.49
CA THR A 97 9.06 8.54 13.18
C THR A 97 9.89 9.37 12.20
N ALA A 98 9.77 10.70 12.23
CA ALA A 98 10.63 11.58 11.44
C ALA A 98 12.08 11.65 11.97
N ALA A 99 12.28 11.50 13.28
CA ALA A 99 13.59 11.60 13.93
C ALA A 99 14.58 10.48 13.53
N HIS A 100 14.06 9.34 13.07
CA HIS A 100 14.87 8.16 12.73
C HIS A 100 15.04 7.96 11.21
N GLY A 101 14.52 8.85 10.37
CA GLY A 101 14.56 8.72 8.91
C GLY A 101 13.75 7.56 8.32
N ASP A 102 13.09 6.76 9.17
CA ASP A 102 12.26 5.61 8.80
C ASP A 102 10.82 5.82 9.26
N ILE A 103 9.97 6.15 8.29
CA ILE A 103 8.54 6.40 8.44
C ILE A 103 7.69 5.12 8.49
N ARG A 104 8.30 3.93 8.46
CA ARG A 104 7.54 2.69 8.69
C ARG A 104 7.06 2.62 10.14
N PRO A 105 5.86 2.07 10.42
CA PRO A 105 5.39 1.83 11.77
C PRO A 105 6.39 0.95 12.55
N GLY A 106 6.69 1.36 13.78
CA GLY A 106 7.47 0.54 14.69
C GLY A 106 6.63 -0.61 15.24
N LEU A 107 7.13 -1.85 15.19
CA LEU A 107 6.53 -2.99 15.88
C LEU A 107 7.47 -3.48 16.98
N ALA A 108 7.04 -3.34 18.23
CA ALA A 108 7.72 -3.92 19.37
C ALA A 108 7.12 -5.30 19.69
N ILE A 109 7.95 -6.33 19.77
CA ILE A 109 7.55 -7.67 20.21
C ILE A 109 8.17 -7.89 21.59
N MET A 110 7.32 -7.93 22.60
CA MET A 110 7.74 -8.10 23.99
C MET A 110 7.98 -9.58 24.28
N PRO A 111 9.00 -9.92 25.09
CA PRO A 111 9.17 -11.28 25.58
C PRO A 111 7.90 -11.79 26.26
N PHE A 112 7.44 -12.98 25.86
CA PHE A 112 6.20 -13.54 26.42
C PHE A 112 6.40 -13.93 27.89
N ARG A 113 5.37 -13.75 28.71
CA ARG A 113 5.44 -14.04 30.16
C ARG A 113 4.83 -15.40 30.49
N ALA A 114 5.41 -16.14 31.42
CA ALA A 114 4.78 -17.37 31.91
C ALA A 114 3.51 -17.04 32.73
N ASP A 115 2.43 -17.81 32.58
CA ASP A 115 1.19 -17.64 33.36
C ASP A 115 1.37 -17.95 34.86
N ALA A 116 2.34 -18.81 35.19
CA ALA A 116 2.72 -19.14 36.56
C ALA A 116 4.25 -19.17 36.66
N PRO A 117 4.83 -18.94 37.86
CA PRO A 117 6.24 -19.22 38.10
C PRO A 117 6.48 -20.72 37.90
N GLN A 118 6.96 -21.08 36.71
CA GLN A 118 7.26 -22.45 36.34
C GLN A 118 8.78 -22.66 36.46
N THR A 119 9.20 -23.90 36.68
CA THR A 119 10.61 -24.32 36.67
C THR A 119 11.28 -24.20 35.28
N MET A 120 10.51 -23.90 34.23
CA MET A 120 11.00 -23.62 32.88
C MET A 120 11.27 -22.12 32.70
N PRO A 121 12.51 -21.71 32.36
CA PRO A 121 12.96 -20.33 32.45
C PRO A 121 12.30 -19.39 31.43
N GLU A 122 12.42 -18.08 31.70
CA GLU A 122 12.04 -16.93 30.85
C GLU A 122 12.50 -17.03 29.38
N VAL A 123 13.41 -17.97 29.10
CA VAL A 123 13.95 -18.35 27.79
C VAL A 123 12.86 -18.69 26.79
N ILE A 124 11.78 -19.42 27.15
CA ILE A 124 10.72 -19.74 26.19
C ILE A 124 10.07 -18.46 25.64
N GLY A 125 9.79 -17.51 26.53
CA GLY A 125 9.20 -16.24 26.14
C GLY A 125 10.09 -15.39 25.23
N GLU A 126 11.41 -15.43 25.47
CA GLU A 126 12.43 -14.82 24.62
C GLU A 126 12.54 -15.51 23.26
N LEU A 127 12.49 -16.85 23.22
CA LEU A 127 12.53 -17.62 21.96
C LEU A 127 11.32 -17.33 21.08
N ILE A 128 10.12 -17.21 21.68
CA ILE A 128 8.92 -16.81 20.94
C ILE A 128 9.13 -15.41 20.35
N ALA A 129 9.56 -14.45 21.16
CA ALA A 129 9.78 -13.08 20.69
C ALA A 129 10.83 -13.01 19.58
N GLU A 130 12.00 -13.62 19.76
CA GLU A 130 13.07 -13.68 18.75
C GLU A 130 12.60 -14.35 17.47
N GLY A 131 11.86 -15.46 17.60
CA GLY A 131 11.33 -16.21 16.47
C GLY A 131 10.33 -15.43 15.61
N VAL A 132 9.51 -14.59 16.24
CA VAL A 132 8.57 -13.69 15.56
C VAL A 132 9.31 -12.47 14.98
N ILE A 133 10.24 -11.88 15.75
CA ILE A 133 11.09 -10.77 15.28
C ILE A 133 11.83 -11.18 14.01
N SER A 134 12.48 -12.34 14.00
CA SER A 134 13.24 -12.84 12.84
C SER A 134 12.37 -12.96 11.58
N ARG A 135 11.11 -13.41 11.72
CA ARG A 135 10.16 -13.56 10.61
C ARG A 135 9.60 -12.22 10.12
N LEU A 136 9.28 -11.31 11.03
CA LEU A 136 8.68 -10.00 10.69
C LEU A 136 9.71 -8.94 10.32
N SER A 137 10.97 -9.07 10.75
CA SER A 137 12.06 -8.13 10.42
C SER A 137 12.28 -7.98 8.92
N ARG A 138 11.81 -8.95 8.14
CA ARG A 138 11.93 -8.97 6.69
C ARG A 138 10.66 -8.49 5.96
N SER A 139 9.63 -8.09 6.69
CA SER A 139 8.42 -7.48 6.13
C SER A 139 8.73 -6.08 5.60
N ILE A 140 8.32 -5.79 4.37
CA ILE A 140 8.67 -4.54 3.66
C ILE A 140 8.03 -3.31 4.33
N GLY A 141 6.89 -3.50 5.01
CA GLY A 141 6.08 -2.42 5.56
C GLY A 141 6.31 -2.08 7.03
N LEU A 142 7.13 -2.84 7.77
CA LEU A 142 7.27 -2.66 9.23
C LEU A 142 8.72 -2.39 9.62
N ARG A 143 8.92 -1.51 10.61
CA ARG A 143 10.19 -1.40 11.34
C ARG A 143 10.09 -2.25 12.60
N VAL A 144 10.58 -3.48 12.54
CA VAL A 144 10.59 -4.37 13.70
C VAL A 144 11.70 -3.97 14.65
N ILE A 145 11.35 -3.73 15.92
CA ILE A 145 12.30 -3.34 16.96
C ILE A 145 13.05 -4.57 17.44
N SER A 146 14.37 -4.44 17.59
CA SER A 146 15.24 -5.55 17.98
C SER A 146 14.89 -6.09 19.37
N ARG A 147 15.17 -7.39 19.57
CA ARG A 147 14.94 -8.07 20.84
C ARG A 147 15.66 -7.39 22.00
N GLN A 148 16.90 -6.95 21.81
CA GLN A 148 17.67 -6.29 22.87
C GLN A 148 16.95 -5.04 23.42
N SER A 149 16.36 -4.25 22.53
CA SER A 149 15.63 -3.04 22.91
C SER A 149 14.31 -3.35 23.62
N THR A 150 13.59 -4.41 23.22
CA THR A 150 12.34 -4.80 23.89
C THR A 150 12.57 -5.54 25.21
N SER A 151 13.64 -6.34 25.32
CA SER A 151 14.04 -7.01 26.57
C SER A 151 14.39 -6.00 27.67
N ALA A 152 14.99 -4.85 27.32
CA ALA A 152 15.30 -3.78 28.29
C ALA A 152 14.04 -3.17 28.93
N LEU A 153 12.89 -3.26 28.25
CA LEU A 153 11.59 -2.77 28.71
C LEU A 153 10.64 -3.89 29.13
N ARG A 154 11.14 -5.11 29.34
CA ARG A 154 10.35 -6.30 29.72
C ARG A 154 9.40 -6.03 30.88
N ASP A 155 9.85 -5.33 31.91
CA ASP A 155 9.10 -5.06 33.13
C ASP A 155 8.35 -3.73 33.12
N SER A 156 8.47 -2.97 32.02
CA SER A 156 7.68 -1.76 31.87
C SER A 156 6.19 -2.11 31.90
N LYS A 157 5.46 -1.39 32.75
CA LYS A 157 4.00 -1.53 32.88
C LYS A 157 3.25 -0.51 32.02
N LYS A 158 3.96 0.41 31.39
CA LYS A 158 3.37 1.53 30.63
C LYS A 158 3.76 1.42 29.17
N LEU A 159 2.75 1.30 28.29
CA LEU A 159 2.98 1.32 26.83
C LEU A 159 3.56 2.68 26.38
N ASP A 160 3.29 3.76 27.11
CA ASP A 160 3.87 5.08 26.85
C ASP A 160 5.41 5.05 26.93
N ASP A 161 5.99 4.27 27.85
CA ASP A 161 7.45 4.12 27.93
C ASP A 161 7.99 3.40 26.70
N ILE A 162 7.24 2.42 26.16
CA ILE A 162 7.61 1.69 24.96
C ILE A 162 7.48 2.57 23.70
N GLU A 163 6.42 3.37 23.57
CA GLU A 163 6.27 4.34 22.48
C GLU A 163 7.40 5.37 22.51
N ASN A 164 7.64 6.00 23.67
CA ASN A 164 8.61 7.08 23.80
C ASN A 164 10.06 6.62 23.62
N HIS A 165 10.42 5.45 24.16
CA HIS A 165 11.81 4.96 24.09
C HIS A 165 12.13 4.21 22.79
N LEU A 166 11.15 3.52 22.18
CA LEU A 166 11.39 2.67 21.01
C LEU A 166 10.76 3.19 19.71
N GLY A 167 9.94 4.24 19.79
CA GLY A 167 9.13 4.73 18.67
C GLY A 167 8.16 3.66 18.15
N ALA A 168 7.65 2.81 19.04
CA ALA A 168 6.76 1.72 18.67
C ALA A 168 5.34 2.25 18.39
N THR A 169 4.82 1.98 17.19
CA THR A 169 3.42 2.23 16.84
C THR A 169 2.53 1.10 17.37
N TYR A 170 3.03 -0.13 17.24
CA TYR A 170 2.36 -1.35 17.65
C TYR A 170 3.19 -2.08 18.70
N VAL A 171 2.50 -2.68 19.68
CA VAL A 171 3.12 -3.55 20.68
C VAL A 171 2.42 -4.91 20.65
N MET A 172 3.20 -5.95 20.41
CA MET A 172 2.81 -7.34 20.58
C MET A 172 3.30 -7.82 21.94
N SER A 173 2.36 -8.25 22.78
CA SER A 173 2.63 -8.86 24.08
C SER A 173 1.94 -10.21 24.16
N GLY A 174 2.31 -11.00 25.17
CA GLY A 174 1.65 -12.28 25.35
C GLY A 174 2.08 -13.03 26.59
N ARG A 175 1.37 -14.12 26.82
CA ARG A 175 1.64 -15.08 27.88
C ARG A 175 1.75 -16.48 27.33
N TYR A 176 2.45 -17.34 28.05
CA TYR A 176 2.54 -18.75 27.71
C TYR A 176 2.41 -19.65 28.94
N ARG A 177 1.99 -20.88 28.69
CA ARG A 177 2.03 -21.99 29.65
C ARG A 177 2.40 -23.27 28.93
N VAL A 178 3.14 -24.13 29.62
CA VAL A 178 3.52 -25.44 29.12
C VAL A 178 2.80 -26.50 29.94
N ARG A 179 2.12 -27.44 29.29
CA ARG A 179 1.47 -28.60 29.92
C ARG A 179 1.67 -29.83 29.03
N ASP A 180 2.19 -30.93 29.57
CA ASP A 180 2.35 -32.19 28.82
C ASP A 180 3.07 -32.04 27.47
N ARG A 181 4.18 -31.27 27.44
CA ARG A 181 4.93 -30.88 26.22
C ARG A 181 4.10 -30.11 25.18
N GLN A 182 2.95 -29.57 25.54
CA GLN A 182 2.19 -28.63 24.72
C GLN A 182 2.45 -27.21 25.21
N LEU A 183 2.84 -26.34 24.28
CA LEU A 183 2.99 -24.91 24.49
C LEU A 183 1.68 -24.23 24.09
N ILE A 184 1.08 -23.51 25.02
CA ILE A 184 -0.09 -22.68 24.77
C ILE A 184 0.32 -21.24 24.96
N ALA A 185 0.28 -20.46 23.89
CA ALA A 185 0.66 -19.05 23.87
C ALA A 185 -0.56 -18.19 23.58
N THR A 186 -0.87 -17.26 24.48
CA THR A 186 -1.83 -16.18 24.24
C THR A 186 -1.07 -14.95 23.81
N ALA A 187 -1.38 -14.41 22.64
CA ALA A 187 -0.79 -13.19 22.11
C ALA A 187 -1.85 -12.10 21.97
N GLU A 188 -1.43 -10.85 22.12
CA GLU A 188 -2.24 -9.67 21.89
C GLU A 188 -1.44 -8.60 21.15
N LEU A 189 -2.13 -7.83 20.32
CA LEU A 189 -1.59 -6.73 19.54
C LEU A 189 -2.32 -5.45 19.94
N THR A 190 -1.57 -4.42 20.30
CA THR A 190 -2.10 -3.14 20.79
C THR A 190 -1.50 -1.95 20.05
N LEU A 191 -2.26 -0.85 19.96
CA LEU A 191 -1.73 0.46 19.59
C LEU A 191 -1.07 1.10 20.80
N ALA A 192 0.19 1.52 20.66
CA ALA A 192 0.95 2.05 21.79
C ALA A 192 0.31 3.33 22.35
N ARG A 193 -0.03 4.28 21.47
CA ARG A 193 -0.57 5.59 21.84
C ARG A 193 -1.95 5.56 22.51
N SER A 194 -2.87 4.77 21.97
CA SER A 194 -4.26 4.75 22.43
C SER A 194 -4.56 3.57 23.36
N HIS A 195 -3.57 2.70 23.61
CA HIS A 195 -3.72 1.45 24.36
C HIS A 195 -4.83 0.54 23.81
N ALA A 196 -5.22 0.72 22.55
CA ALA A 196 -6.35 0.01 21.96
C ALA A 196 -5.93 -1.41 21.58
N LEU A 197 -6.67 -2.40 22.06
CA LEU A 197 -6.51 -3.80 21.70
C LEU A 197 -7.01 -4.03 20.27
N LEU A 198 -6.08 -4.32 19.36
CA LEU A 198 -6.37 -4.60 17.95
C LEU A 198 -6.75 -6.06 17.74
N TRP A 199 -6.07 -6.95 18.46
CA TRP A 199 -6.31 -8.39 18.36
C TRP A 199 -5.81 -9.12 19.59
N LYS A 200 -6.46 -10.23 19.91
CA LYS A 200 -6.00 -11.24 20.87
C LYS A 200 -6.29 -12.63 20.31
N GLY A 201 -5.35 -13.56 20.48
CA GLY A 201 -5.52 -14.94 20.03
C GLY A 201 -4.71 -15.93 20.86
N GLU A 202 -5.13 -17.19 20.83
CA GLU A 202 -4.43 -18.31 21.47
C GLU A 202 -3.90 -19.25 20.39
N PHE A 203 -2.67 -19.74 20.59
CA PHE A 203 -1.98 -20.70 19.72
C PHE A 203 -1.55 -21.88 20.56
N GLN A 204 -1.80 -23.08 20.06
CA GLN A 204 -1.41 -24.31 20.71
C GLN A 204 -0.57 -25.14 19.75
N GLN A 205 0.66 -25.45 20.15
CA GLN A 205 1.58 -26.29 19.40
C GLN A 205 2.40 -27.19 20.34
N PRO A 206 2.95 -28.31 19.86
CA PRO A 206 3.96 -29.06 20.61
C PRO A 206 5.14 -28.15 20.97
N LEU A 207 5.72 -28.30 22.17
CA LEU A 207 6.86 -27.49 22.61
C LEU A 207 8.05 -27.61 21.63
N ASP A 208 8.22 -28.78 21.03
CA ASP A 208 9.30 -29.05 20.07
C ASP A 208 9.15 -28.25 18.77
N ASP A 209 7.93 -27.80 18.42
CA ASP A 209 7.68 -26.93 17.25
C ASP A 209 8.49 -25.63 17.34
N LEU A 210 8.64 -25.06 18.55
CA LEU A 210 9.34 -23.80 18.77
C LEU A 210 10.80 -23.82 18.29
N LEU A 211 11.42 -25.00 18.29
CA LEU A 211 12.81 -25.21 17.89
C LEU A 211 12.95 -25.58 16.41
N GLN A 212 11.85 -25.78 15.69
CA GLN A 212 11.88 -26.13 14.27
C GLN A 212 12.09 -24.89 13.41
N GLU A 213 12.86 -25.04 12.34
CA GLU A 213 13.07 -23.99 11.34
C GLU A 213 11.73 -23.53 10.73
N GLN A 214 10.82 -24.47 10.47
CA GLN A 214 9.47 -24.24 9.94
C GLN A 214 8.39 -24.22 11.04
N SER A 215 8.72 -23.73 12.25
CA SER A 215 7.76 -23.62 13.36
C SER A 215 6.43 -23.01 12.94
N GLU A 216 5.35 -23.79 13.12
CA GLU A 216 3.98 -23.36 12.86
C GLU A 216 3.52 -22.28 13.84
N LEU A 217 3.94 -22.37 15.12
CA LEU A 217 3.65 -21.36 16.13
C LEU A 217 4.17 -19.99 15.72
N LEU A 218 5.46 -19.93 15.39
CA LEU A 218 6.13 -18.67 15.06
C LEU A 218 5.63 -18.10 13.74
N HIS A 219 5.37 -18.97 12.75
CA HIS A 219 4.79 -18.54 11.47
C HIS A 219 3.35 -18.02 11.65
N GLY A 220 2.51 -18.74 12.38
CA GLY A 220 1.12 -18.36 12.63
C GLY A 220 0.98 -17.05 13.41
N LEU A 221 1.85 -16.84 14.41
CA LEU A 221 1.93 -15.58 15.16
C LEU A 221 2.33 -14.41 14.25
N ALA A 222 3.46 -14.55 13.53
CA ALA A 222 3.93 -13.51 12.62
C ALA A 222 2.87 -13.15 11.55
N GLN A 223 2.27 -14.17 10.93
CA GLN A 223 1.23 -13.98 9.91
C GLN A 223 -0.02 -13.31 10.44
N THR A 224 -0.45 -13.68 11.64
CA THR A 224 -1.64 -13.07 12.23
C THR A 224 -1.41 -11.61 12.59
N VAL A 225 -0.23 -11.28 13.14
CA VAL A 225 0.14 -9.90 13.49
C VAL A 225 0.27 -9.04 12.24
N ALA A 226 1.02 -9.48 11.23
CA ALA A 226 1.18 -8.73 9.97
C ALA A 226 -0.17 -8.45 9.31
N ARG A 227 -1.05 -9.46 9.27
CA ARG A 227 -2.41 -9.34 8.74
C ARG A 227 -3.28 -8.37 9.53
N HIS A 228 -3.23 -8.38 10.86
CA HIS A 228 -4.02 -7.43 11.66
C HIS A 228 -3.51 -6.00 11.54
N ILE A 229 -2.19 -5.80 11.47
CA ILE A 229 -1.64 -4.47 11.17
C ILE A 229 -2.13 -4.01 9.78
N ALA A 230 -2.05 -4.88 8.77
CA ALA A 230 -2.57 -4.56 7.43
C ALA A 230 -4.09 -4.28 7.44
N ASN A 231 -4.87 -5.03 8.21
CA ASN A 231 -6.34 -4.89 8.28
C ASN A 231 -6.79 -3.65 9.06
N VAL A 232 -6.10 -3.28 10.15
CA VAL A 232 -6.38 -2.03 10.86
C VAL A 232 -6.16 -0.82 9.95
N GLN A 233 -5.29 -0.98 8.96
CA GLN A 233 -4.99 0.04 7.94
C GLN A 233 -5.92 -0.05 6.72
N ALA A 234 -6.43 -1.24 6.38
CA ALA A 234 -7.39 -1.47 5.29
C ALA A 234 -8.87 -1.30 5.72
N GLY A 235 -9.15 -1.32 7.02
CA GLY A 235 -10.45 -0.98 7.59
C GLY A 235 -10.83 0.44 7.21
N PRO A 236 -12.12 0.77 7.02
CA PRO A 236 -12.56 1.93 6.26
C PRO A 236 -11.90 3.22 6.78
N PRO A 237 -10.88 3.76 6.09
CA PRO A 237 -10.28 5.03 6.47
C PRO A 237 -11.12 6.19 5.92
N VAL A 238 -12.32 5.89 5.39
CA VAL A 238 -13.19 6.81 4.64
C VAL A 238 -13.66 7.97 5.52
N THR A 239 -13.63 7.85 6.85
CA THR A 239 -14.13 8.91 7.75
C THR A 239 -13.06 9.86 8.27
N ARG A 240 -11.76 9.51 8.23
CA ARG A 240 -10.69 10.41 8.71
C ARG A 240 -9.95 11.06 7.55
N PRO A 241 -9.86 12.39 7.50
CA PRO A 241 -9.08 13.09 6.48
C PRO A 241 -7.60 12.68 6.55
N LEU A 242 -6.98 12.43 5.39
CA LEU A 242 -5.57 12.02 5.31
C LEU A 242 -4.62 13.01 6.02
N PRO A 243 -4.85 14.34 5.97
CA PRO A 243 -4.05 15.29 6.74
C PRO A 243 -4.03 15.04 8.25
N SER A 244 -5.06 14.39 8.81
CA SER A 244 -5.13 14.06 10.24
C SER A 244 -4.40 12.77 10.61
N LEU A 245 -3.89 12.01 9.65
CA LEU A 245 -3.13 10.77 9.90
C LEU A 245 -1.66 11.12 10.11
N ASP A 246 -0.95 10.33 10.94
CA ASP A 246 0.50 10.47 11.07
C ASP A 246 1.23 9.88 9.86
N SER A 247 2.51 10.19 9.72
CA SER A 247 3.31 9.77 8.57
C SER A 247 3.44 8.25 8.40
N SER A 248 3.40 7.48 9.49
CA SER A 248 3.48 6.02 9.43
C SER A 248 2.18 5.40 8.91
N HIS A 249 1.04 5.91 9.35
CA HIS A 249 -0.26 5.52 8.81
C HIS A 249 -0.38 5.90 7.33
N LEU A 250 0.08 7.10 6.94
CA LEU A 250 0.10 7.50 5.54
C LEU A 250 1.00 6.59 4.70
N MET A 251 2.17 6.21 5.21
CA MET A 251 3.07 5.31 4.50
C MET A 251 2.44 3.93 4.26
N LEU A 252 1.81 3.35 5.29
CA LEU A 252 1.12 2.07 5.16
C LEU A 252 -0.12 2.14 4.27
N ALA A 253 -0.91 3.22 4.39
CA ALA A 253 -2.04 3.48 3.50
C ALA A 253 -1.59 3.63 2.05
N GLY A 254 -0.40 4.20 1.83
CA GLY A 254 0.28 4.19 0.56
C GLY A 254 0.66 2.78 0.10
N MET A 255 1.30 1.98 0.94
CA MET A 255 1.67 0.60 0.57
C MET A 255 0.45 -0.32 0.38
N SER A 256 -0.69 -0.01 1.01
CA SER A 256 -1.89 -0.85 1.02
C SER A 256 -2.73 -0.79 -0.27
N MET A 257 -2.22 -0.11 -1.31
CA MET A 257 -2.80 -0.08 -2.66
C MET A 257 -3.03 -1.50 -3.22
N GLY A 258 -2.33 -2.51 -2.70
CA GLY A 258 -2.53 -3.93 -3.06
C GLY A 258 -3.54 -4.71 -2.21
N TYR A 259 -4.09 -4.17 -1.12
CA TYR A 259 -4.95 -4.93 -0.19
C TYR A 259 -6.43 -4.85 -0.49
N SER A 260 -6.86 -3.99 -1.42
CA SER A 260 -8.28 -3.72 -1.64
C SER A 260 -8.69 -3.83 -3.11
N HIS A 261 -9.82 -4.50 -3.30
CA HIS A 261 -10.55 -4.62 -4.57
C HIS A 261 -11.14 -3.30 -5.05
N SER A 262 -11.24 -2.31 -4.16
CA SER A 262 -11.92 -1.05 -4.44
C SER A 262 -11.00 -0.07 -5.18
N GLY A 263 -11.44 0.45 -6.32
CA GLY A 263 -10.77 1.57 -7.00
C GLY A 263 -10.59 2.78 -6.08
N ALA A 264 -11.53 3.02 -5.15
CA ALA A 264 -11.42 4.10 -4.17
C ALA A 264 -10.27 3.87 -3.17
N ALA A 265 -10.03 2.64 -2.75
CA ALA A 265 -8.90 2.33 -1.86
C ALA A 265 -7.56 2.43 -2.60
N PHE A 266 -7.52 2.03 -3.88
CA PHE A 266 -6.35 2.22 -4.72
C PHE A 266 -6.01 3.71 -4.90
N GLU A 267 -6.99 4.57 -5.19
CA GLU A 267 -6.79 6.03 -5.28
C GLU A 267 -6.40 6.65 -3.94
N ARG A 268 -7.00 6.19 -2.84
CA ARG A 268 -6.67 6.69 -1.50
C ARG A 268 -5.22 6.43 -1.12
N GLY A 269 -4.61 5.34 -1.60
CA GLY A 269 -3.18 5.11 -1.44
C GLY A 269 -2.31 6.15 -2.17
N ARG A 270 -2.71 6.55 -3.38
CA ARG A 270 -2.07 7.66 -4.11
C ARG A 270 -2.16 8.97 -3.33
N GLU A 271 -3.34 9.28 -2.80
CA GLU A 271 -3.58 10.47 -1.99
C GLU A 271 -2.71 10.45 -0.72
N ALA A 272 -2.63 9.31 -0.03
CA ALA A 272 -1.82 9.14 1.17
C ALA A 272 -0.32 9.35 0.89
N LEU A 273 0.20 8.77 -0.20
CA LEU A 273 1.58 8.99 -0.63
C LEU A 273 1.84 10.44 -1.04
N THR A 274 0.87 11.09 -1.69
CA THR A 274 0.98 12.50 -2.08
C THR A 274 1.05 13.42 -0.86
N GLU A 275 0.16 13.19 0.11
CA GLU A 275 0.17 13.91 1.40
C GLU A 275 1.49 13.67 2.13
N LEU A 276 1.98 12.43 2.17
CA LEU A 276 3.24 12.08 2.81
C LEU A 276 4.46 12.73 2.14
N ILE A 277 4.50 12.78 0.80
CA ILE A 277 5.55 13.48 0.05
C ILE A 277 5.50 14.99 0.33
N SER A 278 4.32 15.56 0.53
CA SER A 278 4.16 16.98 0.87
C SER A 278 4.82 17.33 2.20
N ARG A 279 4.73 16.41 3.18
CA ARG A 279 5.36 16.51 4.51
C ARG A 279 6.86 16.24 4.46
N HIS A 280 7.24 15.14 3.81
CA HIS A 280 8.60 14.61 3.81
C HIS A 280 9.21 14.67 2.41
N ARG A 281 9.41 15.88 1.89
CA ARG A 281 9.85 16.13 0.51
C ARG A 281 11.21 15.54 0.15
N ARG A 282 12.01 15.08 1.11
CA ARG A 282 13.34 14.51 0.84
C ARG A 282 13.39 12.99 0.94
N LEU A 283 12.34 12.33 1.45
CA LEU A 283 12.34 10.88 1.56
C LEU A 283 12.15 10.23 0.19
N ALA A 284 13.03 9.31 -0.17
CA ALA A 284 12.91 8.52 -1.40
C ALA A 284 11.78 7.48 -1.36
N PRO A 285 11.53 6.73 -0.25
CA PRO A 285 10.55 5.64 -0.26
C PRO A 285 9.12 6.03 -0.66
N PRO A 286 8.51 7.13 -0.15
CA PRO A 286 7.16 7.51 -0.58
C PRO A 286 7.05 7.75 -2.09
N ARG A 287 8.09 8.32 -2.69
CA ARG A 287 8.15 8.55 -4.14
C ARG A 287 8.31 7.26 -4.93
N ALA A 288 9.13 6.33 -4.46
CA ALA A 288 9.26 5.02 -5.09
C ALA A 288 7.91 4.28 -5.10
N TRP A 289 7.18 4.30 -3.98
CA TRP A 289 5.84 3.73 -3.89
C TRP A 289 4.81 4.45 -4.77
N LEU A 290 4.86 5.78 -4.87
CA LEU A 290 3.99 6.53 -5.78
C LEU A 290 4.30 6.23 -7.25
N GLY A 291 5.58 6.06 -7.58
CA GLY A 291 6.01 5.60 -8.91
C GLY A 291 5.43 4.23 -9.24
N LEU A 292 5.50 3.30 -8.29
CA LEU A 292 4.91 1.97 -8.43
C LEU A 292 3.38 2.05 -8.58
N TRP A 293 2.70 2.93 -7.84
CA TRP A 293 1.26 3.14 -7.98
C TRP A 293 0.87 3.50 -9.41
N HIS A 294 1.52 4.50 -10.00
CA HIS A 294 1.24 4.91 -11.39
C HIS A 294 1.49 3.76 -12.37
N ALA A 295 2.56 3.00 -12.14
CA ALA A 295 2.87 1.85 -12.97
C ALA A 295 1.80 0.74 -12.87
N LEU A 296 1.34 0.43 -11.64
CA LEU A 296 0.25 -0.50 -11.39
C LEU A 296 -1.10 -0.01 -11.91
N ASN A 297 -1.34 1.31 -11.95
CA ASN A 297 -2.56 1.90 -12.51
C ASN A 297 -2.68 1.59 -14.01
N VAL A 298 -1.56 1.68 -14.74
CA VAL A 298 -1.48 1.28 -16.15
C VAL A 298 -1.69 -0.22 -16.29
N VAL A 299 -0.89 -1.04 -15.59
CA VAL A 299 -0.92 -2.51 -15.78
C VAL A 299 -2.28 -3.09 -15.43
N GLN A 300 -3.02 -2.52 -14.47
CA GLN A 300 -4.37 -2.96 -14.10
C GLN A 300 -5.46 -2.54 -15.10
N GLY A 301 -5.14 -1.72 -16.12
CA GLY A 301 -6.11 -1.23 -17.09
C GLY A 301 -7.02 -0.11 -16.57
N ARG A 302 -6.61 0.59 -15.50
CA ARG A 302 -7.37 1.67 -14.86
C ARG A 302 -6.96 3.07 -15.35
N SER A 303 -5.82 3.16 -16.03
CA SER A 303 -5.28 4.42 -16.52
C SER A 303 -6.17 5.04 -17.60
N ARG A 304 -6.56 6.30 -17.40
CA ARG A 304 -7.23 7.11 -18.44
C ARG A 304 -6.27 7.66 -19.49
N CYS A 305 -4.98 7.78 -19.13
CA CYS A 305 -3.95 8.30 -20.00
C CYS A 305 -2.62 7.61 -19.68
N VAL A 306 -2.37 6.49 -20.37
CA VAL A 306 -1.19 5.63 -20.16
C VAL A 306 0.12 6.42 -20.25
N ALA A 307 0.24 7.30 -21.25
CA ALA A 307 1.43 8.14 -21.41
C ALA A 307 1.67 9.09 -20.23
N SER A 308 0.59 9.58 -19.58
CA SER A 308 0.72 10.43 -18.40
C SER A 308 1.13 9.65 -17.17
N ASP A 309 0.52 8.49 -16.93
CA ASP A 309 0.90 7.65 -15.78
C ASP A 309 2.33 7.12 -15.91
N ILE A 310 2.77 6.72 -17.12
CA ILE A 310 4.17 6.33 -17.35
C ILE A 310 5.12 7.49 -17.03
N ARG A 311 4.80 8.71 -17.48
CA ARG A 311 5.60 9.91 -17.18
C ARG A 311 5.66 10.19 -15.68
N GLN A 312 4.52 10.13 -15.00
CA GLN A 312 4.46 10.33 -13.55
C GLN A 312 5.23 9.26 -12.80
N ALA A 313 5.09 7.99 -13.18
CA ALA A 313 5.82 6.88 -12.58
C ALA A 313 7.34 7.15 -12.57
N ARG A 314 7.87 7.54 -13.74
CA ARG A 314 9.28 7.87 -13.93
C ARG A 314 9.74 9.14 -13.21
N GLU A 315 8.89 10.16 -13.18
CA GLU A 315 9.23 11.40 -12.49
C GLU A 315 9.36 11.16 -10.98
N GLN A 316 8.48 10.33 -10.39
CA GLN A 316 8.58 10.00 -8.97
C GLN A 316 9.81 9.14 -8.66
N THR A 317 10.08 8.09 -9.43
CA THR A 317 11.29 7.26 -9.23
C THR A 317 12.57 8.07 -9.45
N GLN A 318 12.64 8.92 -10.48
CA GLN A 318 13.81 9.78 -10.70
C GLN A 318 14.03 10.74 -9.53
N ARG A 319 12.98 11.43 -9.05
CA ARG A 319 13.10 12.31 -7.87
C ARG A 319 13.48 11.55 -6.60
N ALA A 320 13.09 10.28 -6.47
CA ALA A 320 13.52 9.42 -5.37
C ALA A 320 15.03 9.14 -5.46
N LEU A 321 15.52 8.81 -6.65
CA LEU A 321 16.94 8.56 -6.92
C LEU A 321 17.80 9.83 -6.87
N ASP A 322 17.25 10.98 -7.21
CA ASP A 322 17.94 12.26 -7.05
C ASP A 322 18.16 12.60 -5.56
N ALA A 323 17.24 12.17 -4.69
CA ALA A 323 17.36 12.33 -3.24
C ALA A 323 18.29 11.25 -2.62
N GLU A 324 18.14 10.00 -3.04
CA GLU A 324 18.91 8.85 -2.56
C GLU A 324 19.31 7.94 -3.75
N PRO A 325 20.47 8.16 -4.38
CA PRO A 325 20.87 7.43 -5.60
C PRO A 325 20.97 5.91 -5.44
N GLY A 326 21.27 5.44 -4.22
CA GLY A 326 21.35 4.01 -3.88
C GLY A 326 20.07 3.42 -3.28
N ASN A 327 18.92 4.11 -3.36
CA ASN A 327 17.69 3.58 -2.80
C ASN A 327 17.21 2.36 -3.61
N ALA A 328 17.36 1.17 -3.02
CA ALA A 328 17.09 -0.10 -3.69
C ALA A 328 15.64 -0.23 -4.20
N MET A 329 14.66 0.22 -3.42
CA MET A 329 13.26 0.20 -3.84
C MET A 329 13.01 1.13 -5.04
N ALA A 330 13.58 2.34 -5.04
CA ALA A 330 13.46 3.26 -6.18
C ALA A 330 14.12 2.69 -7.45
N LEU A 331 15.30 2.08 -7.33
CA LEU A 331 15.97 1.38 -8.43
C LEU A 331 15.15 0.19 -8.95
N ALA A 332 14.56 -0.59 -8.04
CA ALA A 332 13.69 -1.71 -8.37
C ALA A 332 12.45 -1.26 -9.16
N VAL A 333 11.76 -0.21 -8.70
CA VAL A 333 10.58 0.34 -9.38
C VAL A 333 10.95 0.95 -10.73
N GLU A 334 12.08 1.64 -10.86
CA GLU A 334 12.57 2.13 -12.16
C GLU A 334 12.80 0.95 -13.12
N GLY A 335 13.42 -0.12 -12.63
CA GLY A 335 13.60 -1.38 -13.37
C GLY A 335 12.27 -2.00 -13.82
N TYR A 336 11.28 -2.04 -12.93
CA TYR A 336 9.92 -2.47 -13.23
C TYR A 336 9.29 -1.64 -14.34
N ILE A 337 9.38 -0.30 -14.27
CA ILE A 337 8.81 0.60 -15.28
C ILE A 337 9.45 0.35 -16.66
N HIS A 338 10.78 0.22 -16.73
CA HIS A 338 11.47 -0.10 -17.98
C HIS A 338 11.09 -1.47 -18.53
N CYS A 339 10.92 -2.46 -17.66
CA CYS A 339 10.55 -3.83 -18.02
C CYS A 339 9.10 -3.92 -18.53
N GLN A 340 8.16 -3.40 -17.74
CA GLN A 340 6.73 -3.60 -17.97
C GLN A 340 6.14 -2.60 -18.95
N LEU A 341 6.52 -1.32 -18.86
CA LEU A 341 5.81 -0.24 -19.54
C LEU A 341 6.58 0.33 -20.74
N LEU A 342 7.89 0.48 -20.62
CA LEU A 342 8.69 1.11 -21.69
C LEU A 342 9.32 0.13 -22.68
N GLY A 343 9.35 -1.17 -22.36
CA GLY A 343 10.02 -2.18 -23.19
C GLY A 343 11.50 -1.93 -23.39
N ASN A 344 12.20 -1.47 -22.34
CA ASN A 344 13.64 -1.26 -22.39
C ASN A 344 14.36 -2.31 -21.53
N PRO A 345 14.53 -3.55 -22.03
CA PRO A 345 15.09 -4.64 -21.24
C PRO A 345 16.51 -4.35 -20.74
N ARG A 346 17.32 -3.62 -21.53
CA ARG A 346 18.67 -3.23 -21.12
C ARG A 346 18.68 -2.29 -19.90
N LYS A 347 17.84 -1.25 -19.90
CA LYS A 347 17.71 -0.36 -18.73
C LYS A 347 17.07 -1.08 -17.55
N ALA A 348 16.05 -1.91 -17.81
CA ALA A 348 15.41 -2.70 -16.77
C ALA A 348 16.42 -3.57 -16.02
N SER A 349 17.19 -4.40 -16.75
CA SER A 349 18.23 -5.25 -16.19
C SER A 349 19.22 -4.45 -15.35
N LYS A 350 19.80 -3.37 -15.91
CA LYS A 350 20.76 -2.52 -15.20
C LYS A 350 20.20 -1.95 -13.89
N CYS A 351 18.98 -1.41 -13.90
CA CYS A 351 18.35 -0.86 -12.70
C CYS A 351 18.10 -1.95 -11.65
N LEU A 352 17.67 -3.14 -12.06
CA LEU A 352 17.41 -4.26 -11.17
C LEU A 352 18.71 -4.83 -10.56
N ASP A 353 19.78 -4.92 -11.35
CA ASP A 353 21.11 -5.31 -10.85
C ASP A 353 21.59 -4.30 -9.80
N SER A 354 21.52 -3.00 -10.09
CA SER A 354 21.88 -1.96 -9.12
C SER A 354 20.99 -1.97 -7.87
N ALA A 355 19.71 -2.32 -7.99
CA ALA A 355 18.82 -2.44 -6.84
C ALA A 355 19.26 -3.58 -5.91
N ILE A 356 19.60 -4.75 -6.47
CA ILE A 356 20.09 -5.92 -5.74
C ILE A 356 21.47 -5.65 -5.13
N GLU A 357 22.37 -4.98 -5.86
CA GLU A 357 23.66 -4.56 -5.33
C GLU A 357 23.52 -3.59 -4.15
N ALA A 358 22.59 -2.64 -4.24
CA ALA A 358 22.34 -1.67 -3.18
C ALA A 358 21.72 -2.29 -1.93
N ASN A 359 20.78 -3.24 -2.09
CA ASN A 359 20.21 -4.01 -0.99
C ASN A 359 19.83 -5.43 -1.45
N PRO A 360 20.69 -6.44 -1.18
CA PRO A 360 20.39 -7.83 -1.55
C PRO A 360 19.15 -8.39 -0.83
N SER A 361 18.71 -7.76 0.25
CA SER A 361 17.54 -8.15 1.03
C SER A 361 16.27 -7.39 0.65
N GLU A 362 16.28 -6.58 -0.42
CA GLU A 362 15.09 -5.89 -0.93
C GLU A 362 14.20 -6.86 -1.73
N PRO A 363 13.04 -7.30 -1.22
CA PRO A 363 12.24 -8.32 -1.88
C PRO A 363 11.68 -7.84 -3.22
N MET A 364 11.35 -6.55 -3.36
CA MET A 364 10.79 -6.00 -4.60
C MET A 364 11.81 -6.02 -5.75
N ALA A 365 13.11 -5.88 -5.45
CA ALA A 365 14.17 -5.95 -6.44
C ALA A 365 14.22 -7.34 -7.09
N TRP A 366 14.22 -8.40 -6.28
CA TRP A 366 14.18 -9.79 -6.76
C TRP A 366 12.87 -10.15 -7.44
N LEU A 367 11.76 -9.64 -6.93
CA LEU A 367 10.45 -9.90 -7.50
C LEU A 367 10.30 -9.28 -8.89
N PHE A 368 10.79 -8.06 -9.07
CA PHE A 368 10.84 -7.40 -10.38
C PHE A 368 11.92 -7.97 -11.30
N ARG A 369 13.02 -8.51 -10.75
CA ARG A 369 13.99 -9.30 -11.53
C ARG A 369 13.37 -10.57 -12.09
N SER A 370 12.63 -11.32 -11.28
CA SER A 370 11.85 -12.46 -11.75
C SER A 370 10.91 -12.08 -12.89
N LEU A 371 10.25 -10.94 -12.79
CA LEU A 371 9.34 -10.46 -13.83
C LEU A 371 10.09 -10.10 -15.12
N TYR A 372 11.24 -9.43 -15.01
CA TYR A 372 12.14 -9.20 -16.15
C TYR A 372 12.55 -10.52 -16.80
N SER A 373 13.00 -11.49 -16.02
CA SER A 373 13.40 -12.81 -16.51
C SER A 373 12.24 -13.58 -17.13
N SER A 374 11.02 -13.40 -16.63
CA SER A 374 9.81 -14.01 -17.20
C SER A 374 9.42 -13.39 -18.55
N MET A 375 9.68 -12.10 -18.73
CA MET A 375 9.18 -11.33 -19.86
C MET A 375 10.19 -11.17 -21.00
N TRP A 376 11.49 -11.12 -20.69
CA TRP A 376 12.54 -10.66 -21.60
C TRP A 376 13.79 -11.55 -21.64
N ASP A 377 14.05 -12.35 -20.60
CA ASP A 377 15.27 -13.17 -20.49
C ASP A 377 14.95 -14.67 -20.33
N SER A 378 15.96 -15.50 -20.06
CA SER A 378 15.83 -16.94 -19.86
C SER A 378 14.93 -17.30 -18.67
N SER A 379 13.90 -18.10 -18.95
CA SER A 379 12.86 -18.48 -18.00
C SER A 379 13.33 -19.30 -16.79
N ALA A 380 14.52 -19.91 -16.84
CA ALA A 380 15.03 -20.76 -15.77
C ALA A 380 15.35 -19.96 -14.49
N TRP A 381 15.82 -18.71 -14.62
CA TRP A 381 16.15 -17.87 -13.47
C TRP A 381 14.93 -17.26 -12.79
N ALA A 382 13.86 -17.01 -13.55
CA ALA A 382 12.66 -16.35 -13.06
C ALA A 382 12.08 -17.04 -11.80
N VAL A 383 12.01 -18.38 -11.82
CA VAL A 383 11.47 -19.14 -10.67
C VAL A 383 12.39 -19.05 -9.45
N THR A 384 13.71 -19.09 -9.66
CA THR A 384 14.70 -18.94 -8.59
C THR A 384 14.61 -17.56 -7.95
N GLU A 385 14.55 -16.51 -8.75
CA GLU A 385 14.43 -15.11 -8.31
C GLU A 385 13.11 -14.88 -7.55
N ALA A 386 11.99 -15.41 -8.06
CA ALA A 386 10.70 -15.34 -7.39
C ALA A 386 10.71 -16.07 -6.04
N ASN A 387 11.32 -17.25 -5.98
CA ASN A 387 11.42 -18.02 -4.73
C ASN A 387 12.27 -17.28 -3.71
N PHE A 388 13.36 -16.67 -4.15
CA PHE A 388 14.20 -15.87 -3.28
C PHE A 388 13.45 -14.65 -2.74
N ALA A 389 12.72 -13.91 -3.61
CA ALA A 389 11.85 -12.82 -3.17
C ALA A 389 10.84 -13.27 -2.10
N CYS A 390 10.14 -14.39 -2.33
CA CYS A 390 9.21 -14.97 -1.35
C CYS A 390 9.90 -15.36 -0.03
N SER A 391 11.15 -15.83 -0.09
CA SER A 391 11.92 -16.19 1.12
C SER A 391 12.38 -14.96 1.92
N LEU A 392 12.56 -13.82 1.24
CA LEU A 392 12.87 -12.55 1.87
C LEU A 392 11.65 -12.01 2.61
N SER A 393 10.44 -12.03 2.02
CA SER A 393 9.22 -11.56 2.71
C SER A 393 8.16 -12.67 2.84
N PRO A 394 8.34 -13.67 3.74
CA PRO A 394 7.46 -14.84 3.84
C PRO A 394 6.07 -14.52 4.41
N VAL A 395 5.90 -13.32 4.96
CA VAL A 395 4.68 -12.86 5.63
C VAL A 395 4.26 -11.49 5.10
N ASP A 396 4.51 -11.25 3.82
CA ASP A 396 4.20 -9.96 3.20
C ASP A 396 2.69 -9.77 3.09
N PRO A 397 2.12 -8.63 3.51
CA PRO A 397 0.71 -8.42 3.27
C PRO A 397 0.40 -8.28 1.76
N LEU A 398 1.38 -7.95 0.88
CA LEU A 398 1.26 -7.98 -0.59
C LEU A 398 1.43 -9.40 -1.17
N GLN A 399 1.22 -10.47 -0.38
CA GLN A 399 1.44 -11.86 -0.80
C GLN A 399 0.77 -12.22 -2.13
N TYR A 400 -0.40 -11.65 -2.44
CA TYR A 400 -1.09 -11.87 -3.72
C TYR A 400 -0.22 -11.47 -4.94
N PHE A 401 0.61 -10.44 -4.78
CA PHE A 401 1.51 -9.93 -5.81
C PHE A 401 2.73 -10.82 -5.98
N PHE A 402 3.25 -11.37 -4.87
CA PHE A 402 4.28 -12.42 -4.90
C PHE A 402 3.77 -13.68 -5.59
N ASP A 403 2.57 -14.14 -5.24
CA ASP A 403 1.94 -15.30 -5.86
C ASP A 403 1.67 -15.06 -7.37
N LEU A 404 1.31 -13.84 -7.77
CA LEU A 404 1.17 -13.47 -9.19
C LEU A 404 2.50 -13.57 -9.94
N LEU A 405 3.57 -12.97 -9.41
CA LEU A 405 4.86 -12.93 -10.11
C LEU A 405 5.56 -14.28 -10.11
N MET A 406 5.40 -15.08 -9.04
CA MET A 406 5.74 -16.50 -9.05
C MET A 406 4.98 -17.28 -10.14
N GLY A 407 3.67 -17.04 -10.28
CA GLY A 407 2.88 -17.65 -11.33
C GLY A 407 3.39 -17.31 -12.75
N ASN A 408 3.77 -16.06 -12.99
CA ASN A 408 4.35 -15.65 -14.27
C ASN A 408 5.70 -16.31 -14.53
N ALA A 409 6.56 -16.42 -13.51
CA ALA A 409 7.82 -17.15 -13.60
C ALA A 409 7.62 -18.62 -13.95
N LEU A 410 6.66 -19.28 -13.29
CA LEU A 410 6.30 -20.67 -13.56
C LEU A 410 5.74 -20.85 -14.98
N LEU A 411 4.92 -19.92 -15.48
CA LEU A 411 4.49 -19.94 -16.88
C LEU A 411 5.70 -19.81 -17.82
N ALA A 412 6.55 -18.80 -17.62
CA ALA A 412 7.75 -18.60 -18.42
C ALA A 412 8.60 -19.89 -18.46
N ASN A 413 8.71 -20.60 -17.34
CA ASN A 413 9.43 -21.86 -17.20
C ASN A 413 8.64 -23.10 -17.63
N HIS A 414 7.57 -22.95 -18.41
CA HIS A 414 6.73 -24.04 -18.95
C HIS A 414 6.10 -24.96 -17.88
N GLN A 415 5.72 -24.39 -16.73
CA GLN A 415 5.06 -25.08 -15.61
C GLN A 415 3.63 -24.55 -15.37
N PRO A 416 2.72 -24.62 -16.36
CA PRO A 416 1.40 -23.97 -16.29
C PRO A 416 0.49 -24.51 -15.19
N LYS A 417 0.63 -25.80 -14.81
CA LYS A 417 -0.13 -26.39 -13.69
C LYS A 417 0.20 -25.73 -12.36
N GLN A 418 1.48 -25.46 -12.10
CA GLN A 418 1.92 -24.80 -10.87
C GLN A 418 1.58 -23.31 -10.91
N ALA A 419 1.74 -22.67 -12.07
CA ALA A 419 1.32 -21.28 -12.28
C ALA A 419 -0.18 -21.07 -12.00
N LEU A 420 -1.04 -21.99 -12.44
CA LEU A 420 -2.48 -21.96 -12.18
C LEU A 420 -2.78 -22.01 -10.67
N ALA A 421 -2.04 -22.82 -9.91
CA ALA A 421 -2.18 -22.90 -8.46
C ALA A 421 -1.79 -21.59 -7.77
N CYS A 422 -0.68 -20.98 -8.19
CA CYS A 422 -0.25 -19.65 -7.71
C CYS A 422 -1.29 -18.56 -8.04
N GLY A 423 -1.80 -18.53 -9.27
CA GLY A 423 -2.85 -17.58 -9.66
C GLY A 423 -4.13 -17.73 -8.83
N ARG A 424 -4.56 -18.96 -8.57
CA ARG A 424 -5.71 -19.23 -7.68
C ARG A 424 -5.46 -18.78 -6.25
N LYS A 425 -4.24 -18.97 -5.73
CA LYS A 425 -3.84 -18.48 -4.40
C LYS A 425 -3.87 -16.94 -4.35
N SER A 426 -3.31 -16.28 -5.37
CA SER A 426 -3.36 -14.82 -5.53
C SER A 426 -4.81 -14.29 -5.55
N LEU A 427 -5.72 -14.92 -6.31
CA LEU A 427 -7.13 -14.51 -6.34
C LEU A 427 -7.92 -14.78 -5.05
N ARG A 428 -7.48 -15.70 -4.19
CA ARG A 428 -8.09 -15.86 -2.85
C ARG A 428 -7.81 -14.65 -1.96
N ALA A 429 -6.63 -14.05 -2.10
CA ALA A 429 -6.24 -12.83 -1.38
C ALA A 429 -6.85 -11.58 -2.03
N LEU A 430 -6.73 -11.43 -3.35
CA LEU A 430 -7.29 -10.33 -4.12
C LEU A 430 -8.12 -10.84 -5.30
N ARG A 431 -9.38 -11.21 -5.02
CA ARG A 431 -10.40 -11.54 -6.03
C ARG A 431 -10.36 -10.58 -7.22
N ARG A 432 -10.58 -11.11 -8.42
CA ARG A 432 -10.74 -10.35 -9.68
C ARG A 432 -9.58 -9.38 -9.98
N HIS A 433 -8.38 -9.64 -9.43
CA HIS A 433 -7.18 -8.88 -9.79
C HIS A 433 -6.83 -9.11 -11.27
N VAL A 434 -6.98 -8.06 -12.08
CA VAL A 434 -6.89 -8.11 -13.56
C VAL A 434 -5.58 -8.74 -14.08
N PRO A 435 -4.38 -8.44 -13.54
CA PRO A 435 -3.15 -9.14 -13.93
C PRO A 435 -3.16 -10.65 -13.58
N THR A 436 -3.76 -11.03 -12.45
CA THR A 436 -3.87 -12.45 -12.05
C THR A 436 -4.87 -13.21 -12.92
N LEU A 437 -5.96 -12.57 -13.36
CA LEU A 437 -6.87 -13.16 -14.34
C LEU A 437 -6.18 -13.43 -15.68
N ARG A 438 -5.30 -12.52 -16.13
CA ARG A 438 -4.45 -12.71 -17.32
C ARG A 438 -3.45 -13.86 -17.16
N LEU A 439 -2.89 -14.05 -15.98
CA LEU A 439 -2.08 -15.22 -15.65
C LEU A 439 -2.90 -16.52 -15.77
N LEU A 440 -4.09 -16.55 -15.14
CA LEU A 440 -4.95 -17.75 -15.12
C LEU A 440 -5.42 -18.16 -16.51
N LEU A 441 -5.92 -17.23 -17.32
CA LEU A 441 -6.38 -17.53 -18.67
C LEU A 441 -5.23 -18.08 -19.55
N THR A 442 -4.02 -17.56 -19.36
CA THR A 442 -2.83 -18.04 -20.09
C THR A 442 -2.48 -19.46 -19.67
N ALA A 443 -2.45 -19.74 -18.37
CA ALA A 443 -2.23 -21.08 -17.84
C ALA A 443 -3.31 -22.08 -18.27
N GLN A 444 -4.57 -21.67 -18.30
CA GLN A 444 -5.69 -22.52 -18.72
C GLN A 444 -5.61 -22.89 -20.19
N VAL A 445 -5.27 -21.93 -21.07
CA VAL A 445 -5.07 -22.20 -22.50
C VAL A 445 -3.95 -23.21 -22.72
N GLU A 446 -2.81 -23.05 -22.05
CA GLU A 446 -1.67 -23.97 -22.18
C GLU A 446 -1.92 -25.38 -21.64
N LEU A 447 -2.86 -25.51 -20.70
CA LEU A 447 -3.33 -26.80 -20.21
C LEU A 447 -4.46 -27.39 -21.07
N GLY A 448 -4.95 -26.68 -22.09
CA GLY A 448 -6.09 -27.08 -22.91
C GLY A 448 -7.45 -26.89 -22.21
N HIS A 449 -7.50 -26.19 -21.08
CA HIS A 449 -8.71 -25.93 -20.29
C HIS A 449 -9.52 -24.74 -20.88
N ILE A 450 -9.87 -24.81 -22.17
CA ILE A 450 -10.46 -23.69 -22.92
C ILE A 450 -11.78 -23.19 -22.31
N ARG A 451 -12.62 -24.10 -21.78
CA ARG A 451 -13.90 -23.72 -21.15
C ARG A 451 -13.67 -22.85 -19.91
N GLU A 452 -12.78 -23.28 -19.00
CA GLU A 452 -12.43 -22.48 -17.82
C GLU A 452 -11.75 -21.15 -18.20
N GLY A 453 -10.97 -21.15 -19.29
CA GLY A 453 -10.39 -19.94 -19.87
C GLY A 453 -11.44 -18.92 -20.27
N LYS A 454 -12.52 -19.36 -20.94
CA LYS A 454 -13.64 -18.47 -21.32
C LYS A 454 -14.39 -17.93 -20.11
N ASP A 455 -14.58 -18.73 -19.08
CA ASP A 455 -15.18 -18.27 -17.81
C ASP A 455 -14.31 -17.18 -17.17
N THR A 456 -12.99 -17.36 -17.20
CA THR A 456 -12.00 -16.39 -16.69
C THR A 456 -11.96 -15.10 -17.52
N VAL A 457 -12.14 -15.18 -18.85
CA VAL A 457 -12.33 -14.00 -19.71
C VAL A 457 -13.61 -13.25 -19.32
N GLY A 458 -14.70 -13.95 -18.99
CA GLY A 458 -15.91 -13.34 -18.45
C GLY A 458 -15.63 -12.52 -17.19
N GLU A 459 -14.90 -13.08 -16.21
CA GLU A 459 -14.51 -12.35 -15.00
C GLU A 459 -13.64 -11.11 -15.29
N LEU A 460 -12.72 -11.23 -16.25
CA LEU A 460 -11.82 -10.17 -16.70
C LEU A 460 -12.60 -9.01 -17.34
N LEU A 461 -13.53 -9.30 -18.25
CA LEU A 461 -14.31 -8.28 -18.95
C LEU A 461 -15.31 -7.56 -18.04
N ILE A 462 -15.74 -8.15 -16.93
CA ILE A 462 -16.54 -7.41 -15.95
C ILE A 462 -15.68 -6.34 -15.24
N GLU A 463 -14.38 -6.54 -15.07
CA GLU A 463 -13.47 -5.52 -14.49
C GLU A 463 -12.96 -4.52 -15.53
N THR A 464 -12.72 -4.99 -16.76
CA THR A 464 -12.20 -4.17 -17.87
C THR A 464 -13.04 -4.42 -19.14
N PRO A 465 -14.23 -3.79 -19.27
CA PRO A 465 -15.17 -4.08 -20.37
C PRO A 465 -14.61 -3.78 -21.76
N ASP A 466 -13.77 -2.77 -21.87
CA ASP A 466 -13.19 -2.30 -23.14
C ASP A 466 -11.83 -2.95 -23.44
N LEU A 467 -11.46 -4.01 -22.71
CA LEU A 467 -10.17 -4.68 -22.92
C LEU A 467 -10.18 -5.50 -24.21
N THR A 468 -9.24 -5.18 -25.08
CA THR A 468 -8.98 -5.86 -26.35
C THR A 468 -7.53 -6.34 -26.38
N VAL A 469 -7.20 -7.21 -27.33
CA VAL A 469 -5.82 -7.71 -27.46
C VAL A 469 -4.87 -6.55 -27.80
N SER A 470 -5.27 -5.63 -28.70
CA SER A 470 -4.49 -4.45 -29.03
C SER A 470 -4.37 -3.48 -27.86
N SER A 471 -5.46 -3.23 -27.11
CA SER A 471 -5.36 -2.35 -25.94
C SER A 471 -4.49 -2.97 -24.83
N TYR A 472 -4.51 -4.30 -24.65
CA TYR A 472 -3.57 -4.99 -23.75
C TYR A 472 -2.10 -4.82 -24.15
N LEU A 473 -1.81 -5.03 -25.42
CA LEU A 473 -0.47 -4.89 -25.98
C LEU A 473 0.05 -3.45 -25.83
N SER A 474 -0.80 -2.45 -26.07
CA SER A 474 -0.47 -1.02 -25.93
C SER A 474 -0.10 -0.57 -24.51
N MET A 475 -0.42 -1.36 -23.47
CA MET A 475 -0.04 -1.06 -22.08
C MET A 475 1.47 -1.23 -21.81
N GLY A 476 2.26 -1.65 -22.79
CA GLY A 476 3.71 -1.79 -22.70
C GLY A 476 4.31 -2.12 -24.06
N SER A 477 5.43 -2.83 -24.08
CA SER A 477 6.05 -3.19 -25.37
C SER A 477 5.49 -4.47 -25.97
N GLU A 478 5.04 -4.36 -27.21
CA GLU A 478 4.63 -5.46 -28.09
C GLU A 478 5.76 -6.44 -28.38
N GLU A 479 7.02 -6.01 -28.25
CA GLU A 479 8.17 -6.88 -28.50
C GLU A 479 8.41 -7.88 -27.36
N SER A 480 7.73 -7.73 -26.21
CA SER A 480 7.89 -8.64 -25.07
C SER A 480 7.35 -10.04 -25.40
N PRO A 481 8.20 -11.09 -25.37
CA PRO A 481 7.74 -12.47 -25.48
C PRO A 481 6.64 -12.83 -24.48
N GLY A 482 6.78 -12.38 -23.23
CA GLY A 482 5.78 -12.61 -22.18
C GLY A 482 4.41 -11.99 -22.50
N ARG A 483 4.38 -10.75 -23.00
CA ARG A 483 3.11 -10.11 -23.41
C ARG A 483 2.50 -10.80 -24.63
N GLN A 484 3.31 -11.15 -25.62
CA GLN A 484 2.82 -11.87 -26.80
C GLN A 484 2.21 -13.23 -26.46
N ARG A 485 2.75 -13.92 -25.45
CA ARG A 485 2.19 -15.16 -24.92
C ARG A 485 0.79 -14.98 -24.34
N VAL A 486 0.58 -13.94 -23.53
CA VAL A 486 -0.74 -13.60 -22.99
C VAL A 486 -1.70 -13.19 -24.11
N ALA A 487 -1.24 -12.36 -25.06
CA ALA A 487 -2.05 -11.92 -26.21
C ALA A 487 -2.51 -13.11 -27.07
N LYS A 488 -1.63 -14.10 -27.29
CA LYS A 488 -1.99 -15.35 -27.97
C LYS A 488 -3.11 -16.10 -27.22
N ALA A 489 -3.00 -16.25 -25.89
CA ALA A 489 -4.04 -16.89 -25.10
C ALA A 489 -5.38 -16.12 -25.16
N MET A 490 -5.35 -14.79 -25.12
CA MET A 490 -6.54 -13.96 -25.29
C MET A 490 -7.23 -14.19 -26.64
N ARG A 491 -6.46 -14.26 -27.73
CA ARG A 491 -6.97 -14.57 -29.08
C ARG A 491 -7.61 -15.96 -29.14
N GLU A 492 -6.95 -16.97 -28.59
CA GLU A 492 -7.47 -18.34 -28.56
C GLU A 492 -8.78 -18.47 -27.76
N LEU A 493 -8.99 -17.62 -26.76
CA LEU A 493 -10.23 -17.56 -25.99
C LEU A 493 -11.32 -16.71 -26.65
N GLY A 494 -11.03 -16.06 -27.78
CA GLY A 494 -11.98 -15.26 -28.56
C GLY A 494 -12.13 -13.81 -28.10
N MET A 495 -11.13 -13.23 -27.45
CA MET A 495 -11.13 -11.80 -27.15
C MET A 495 -11.04 -10.94 -28.43
N PRO A 496 -11.68 -9.77 -28.47
CA PRO A 496 -11.63 -8.87 -29.61
C PRO A 496 -10.21 -8.32 -29.83
N GLU A 497 -9.82 -8.13 -31.09
CA GLU A 497 -8.52 -7.53 -31.43
C GLU A 497 -8.50 -6.02 -31.21
N ASN A 498 -9.57 -5.30 -31.58
CA ASN A 498 -9.66 -3.84 -31.53
C ASN A 498 -10.83 -3.36 -30.69
#